data_AF-A0A497B5N1-F1
#
_entry.id   AF-A0A497B5N1-F1
#
_cell.length_a   1.000
_cell.length_b   1.000
_cell.length_c   1.000
_cell.angle_alpha   90.00
_cell.angle_beta   90.00
_cell.angle_gamma   90.00
#
_symmetry.space_group_name_H-M   'P 1'
#
loop_
_entity.id
_entity.type
_entity.pdbx_description
1 polymer ?
#
loop_
_entity_poly.entity_id
_entity_poly.type
_entity_poly.pdbx_seq_one_letter_code
_entity_poly.pdbx_strand_id
1 'polypeptide(L)'
;MTVNQKHLMTDFNKNKEDIHNKYQGETGLLIANGPSLRSVPLDFLRKYKSIGTNNIYLYNLTDEEIDRYPNNVELKFSPNFYTILGIDQLDSEEDLSYIRPVLEFCEYAFINRLVYPAYDKDKVYAIHSINHETGKRANPKQTFSFEPLKTLGIGYTNTYIMLQIMYYLGFTKLYIVGLDNDYGADPNQLHYYKNDPRFACEPYMGRTAHRRGSNMV
;
A
#
# COMPACT_ATOMS: atom_id res chain seq x y z
N MET A 1 19.90 2.87 -7.94
CA MET A 1 20.36 1.51 -7.62
C MET A 1 20.08 0.59 -8.80
N THR A 2 21.09 -0.13 -9.31
CA THR A 2 20.89 -1.14 -10.36
C THR A 2 20.29 -2.38 -9.70
N VAL A 3 18.99 -2.61 -9.88
CA VAL A 3 18.30 -3.78 -9.30
C VAL A 3 18.88 -5.04 -9.94
N ASN A 4 19.50 -5.90 -9.12
CA ASN A 4 20.09 -7.16 -9.54
C ASN A 4 18.99 -8.11 -10.08
N GLN A 5 19.14 -8.64 -11.30
CA GLN A 5 18.16 -9.57 -11.90
C GLN A 5 17.88 -10.81 -11.03
N LYS A 6 18.86 -11.28 -10.23
CA LYS A 6 18.63 -12.39 -9.28
C LYS A 6 17.58 -12.03 -8.20
N HIS A 7 17.53 -10.78 -7.79
CA HIS A 7 16.57 -10.30 -6.80
C HIS A 7 15.14 -10.30 -7.36
N LEU A 8 14.97 -10.01 -8.66
CA LEU A 8 13.67 -10.08 -9.32
C LEU A 8 13.13 -11.52 -9.37
N MET A 9 14.00 -12.51 -9.48
CA MET A 9 13.63 -13.92 -9.69
C MET A 9 13.47 -14.77 -8.42
N THR A 10 13.72 -14.20 -7.23
CA THR A 10 13.61 -14.94 -5.97
C THR A 10 12.16 -15.03 -5.51
N ASP A 11 11.64 -16.21 -5.15
CA ASP A 11 10.34 -16.29 -4.47
C ASP A 11 10.52 -15.89 -2.99
N PHE A 12 9.93 -14.76 -2.62
CA PHE A 12 9.98 -14.20 -1.28
C PHE A 12 8.83 -14.68 -0.39
N ASN A 13 7.77 -15.22 -0.99
CA ASN A 13 6.49 -15.49 -0.35
C ASN A 13 6.35 -16.98 -0.04
N LYS A 14 7.21 -17.51 0.82
CA LYS A 14 7.26 -18.95 1.14
C LYS A 14 5.94 -19.47 1.73
N ASN A 15 5.22 -18.63 2.47
CA ASN A 15 3.99 -18.97 3.19
C ASN A 15 2.73 -18.43 2.46
N LYS A 16 2.80 -18.29 1.12
CA LYS A 16 1.69 -17.74 0.33
C LYS A 16 0.44 -18.63 0.35
N GLU A 17 0.63 -19.95 0.36
CA GLU A 17 -0.48 -20.91 0.38
C GLU A 17 -1.30 -20.84 1.67
N ASP A 18 -0.68 -20.44 2.80
CA ASP A 18 -1.34 -20.34 4.11
C ASP A 18 -2.41 -19.24 4.15
N ILE A 19 -2.35 -18.28 3.23
CA ILE A 19 -3.28 -17.15 3.16
C ILE A 19 -4.21 -17.19 1.95
N HIS A 20 -3.94 -18.05 0.97
CA HIS A 20 -4.75 -18.19 -0.23
C HIS A 20 -6.15 -18.73 0.15
N ASN A 21 -7.19 -17.99 -0.21
CA ASN A 21 -8.58 -18.28 0.16
C ASN A 21 -8.87 -18.42 1.66
N LYS A 22 -8.00 -17.90 2.54
CA LYS A 22 -8.16 -17.98 4.00
C LYS A 22 -9.50 -17.40 4.49
N TYR A 23 -10.03 -16.38 3.81
CA TYR A 23 -11.26 -15.67 4.16
C TYR A 23 -12.41 -15.97 3.20
N GLN A 24 -12.41 -17.16 2.61
CA GLN A 24 -13.44 -17.57 1.64
C GLN A 24 -14.85 -17.39 2.21
N GLY A 25 -15.69 -16.64 1.47
CA GLY A 25 -17.09 -16.41 1.84
C GLY A 25 -17.32 -15.26 2.83
N GLU A 26 -16.27 -14.65 3.37
CA GLU A 26 -16.37 -13.44 4.18
C GLU A 26 -16.65 -12.20 3.31
N THR A 27 -17.17 -11.14 3.95
CA THR A 27 -17.29 -9.81 3.33
C THR A 27 -16.09 -8.97 3.74
N GLY A 28 -15.36 -8.46 2.76
CA GLY A 28 -14.23 -7.57 2.97
C GLY A 28 -14.57 -6.10 2.74
N LEU A 29 -13.68 -5.21 3.18
CA LEU A 29 -13.75 -3.77 2.96
C LEU A 29 -12.47 -3.29 2.27
N LEU A 30 -12.60 -2.58 1.16
CA LEU A 30 -11.49 -1.89 0.51
C LEU A 30 -11.58 -0.41 0.83
N ILE A 31 -10.51 0.13 1.39
CA ILE A 31 -10.40 1.52 1.84
C ILE A 31 -9.43 2.26 0.92
N ALA A 32 -9.96 3.02 -0.03
CA ALA A 32 -9.19 3.95 -0.84
C ALA A 32 -9.00 5.29 -0.11
N ASN A 33 -8.17 6.18 -0.65
CA ASN A 33 -7.71 7.39 0.05
C ASN A 33 -8.42 8.68 -0.37
N GLY A 34 -9.53 8.60 -1.11
CA GLY A 34 -10.24 9.78 -1.61
C GLY A 34 -11.03 10.55 -0.54
N PRO A 35 -11.45 11.79 -0.83
CA PRO A 35 -12.09 12.69 0.12
C PRO A 35 -13.31 12.14 0.86
N SER A 36 -14.14 11.30 0.21
CA SER A 36 -15.35 10.76 0.85
C SER A 36 -15.03 9.90 2.07
N LEU A 37 -13.80 9.39 2.19
CA LEU A 37 -13.39 8.61 3.36
C LEU A 37 -13.57 9.39 4.66
N ARG A 38 -13.43 10.73 4.66
CA ARG A 38 -13.63 11.59 5.85
C ARG A 38 -15.00 11.41 6.50
N SER A 39 -16.00 10.98 5.73
CA SER A 39 -17.38 10.82 6.19
C SER A 39 -17.69 9.42 6.73
N VAL A 40 -16.74 8.48 6.67
CA VAL A 40 -16.97 7.07 7.03
C VAL A 40 -16.65 6.84 8.50
N PRO A 41 -17.62 6.46 9.36
CA PRO A 41 -17.34 6.28 10.78
C PRO A 41 -16.29 5.19 11.06
N LEU A 42 -15.47 5.40 12.09
CA LEU A 42 -14.41 4.45 12.48
C LEU A 42 -14.98 3.05 12.77
N ASP A 43 -16.14 2.97 13.44
CA ASP A 43 -16.80 1.70 13.74
C ASP A 43 -17.21 0.94 12.47
N PHE A 44 -17.55 1.64 11.40
CA PHE A 44 -17.82 1.01 10.11
C PHE A 44 -16.54 0.43 9.49
N LEU A 45 -15.43 1.17 9.53
CA LEU A 45 -14.14 0.69 9.02
C LEU A 45 -13.64 -0.55 9.75
N ARG A 46 -14.00 -0.70 11.04
CA ARG A 46 -13.64 -1.85 11.89
C ARG A 46 -14.59 -3.05 11.75
N LYS A 47 -15.72 -2.88 11.07
CA LYS A 47 -16.78 -3.91 10.99
C LYS A 47 -16.40 -5.12 10.13
N TYR A 48 -15.55 -4.93 9.13
CA TYR A 48 -15.16 -5.97 8.16
C TYR A 48 -13.65 -6.07 8.08
N LYS A 49 -13.14 -7.24 7.68
CA LYS A 49 -11.73 -7.38 7.32
C LYS A 49 -11.39 -6.40 6.20
N SER A 50 -10.51 -5.45 6.48
CA SER A 50 -10.26 -4.34 5.57
C SER A 50 -8.87 -4.35 4.97
N ILE A 51 -8.73 -3.93 3.71
CA ILE A 51 -7.47 -3.56 3.10
C ILE A 51 -7.37 -2.03 2.92
N GLY A 52 -6.22 -1.46 3.25
CA GLY A 52 -5.90 -0.06 3.03
C GLY A 52 -4.49 0.11 2.46
N THR A 53 -4.20 1.30 1.95
CA THR A 53 -2.92 1.58 1.27
C THR A 53 -2.36 2.95 1.65
N ASN A 54 -1.05 3.12 1.42
CA ASN A 54 -0.34 4.40 1.55
C ASN A 54 -0.62 5.05 2.91
N ASN A 55 -1.05 6.32 2.92
CA ASN A 55 -1.20 7.11 4.14
C ASN A 55 -2.50 6.82 4.89
N ILE A 56 -3.05 5.60 4.80
CA ILE A 56 -4.25 5.21 5.56
C ILE A 56 -4.05 5.29 7.08
N TYR A 57 -2.80 5.18 7.55
CA TYR A 57 -2.42 5.32 8.95
C TYR A 57 -2.65 6.73 9.52
N LEU A 58 -2.91 7.74 8.67
CA LEU A 58 -3.30 9.09 9.11
C LEU A 58 -4.80 9.20 9.45
N TYR A 59 -5.57 8.13 9.26
CA TYR A 59 -7.02 8.19 9.40
C TYR A 59 -7.45 8.56 10.81
N ASN A 60 -8.27 9.60 10.92
CA ASN A 60 -8.83 10.12 12.17
C ASN A 60 -7.79 10.71 13.16
N LEU A 61 -6.56 10.97 12.71
CA LEU A 61 -5.61 11.81 13.44
C LEU A 61 -5.97 13.29 13.27
N THR A 62 -5.78 14.07 14.34
CA THR A 62 -5.82 15.53 14.32
C THR A 62 -4.58 16.11 13.62
N ASP A 63 -4.62 17.36 13.17
CA ASP A 63 -3.47 18.03 12.57
C ASP A 63 -2.24 18.03 13.51
N GLU A 64 -2.45 18.25 14.81
CA GLU A 64 -1.37 18.21 15.82
C GLU A 64 -0.77 16.81 16.00
N GLU A 65 -1.60 15.76 15.92
CA GLU A 65 -1.11 14.38 15.93
C GLU A 65 -0.35 14.06 14.65
N ILE A 66 -0.83 14.50 13.48
CA ILE A 66 -0.12 14.33 12.20
C ILE A 66 1.25 15.00 12.25
N ASP A 67 1.36 16.18 12.87
CA ASP A 67 2.62 16.91 12.97
C ASP A 67 3.69 16.20 13.80
N ARG A 68 3.28 15.40 14.78
CA ARG A 68 4.18 14.62 15.65
C ARG A 68 4.41 13.19 15.15
N TYR A 69 3.57 12.71 14.23
CA TYR A 69 3.63 11.33 13.73
C TYR A 69 4.99 11.03 13.06
N PRO A 70 5.62 9.86 13.30
CA PRO A 70 5.11 8.70 14.05
C PRO A 70 5.42 8.74 15.55
N ASN A 71 6.01 9.82 16.06
CA ASN A 71 6.52 9.88 17.43
C ASN A 71 5.44 10.33 18.43
N ASN A 72 5.18 9.53 19.46
CA ASN A 72 4.22 9.82 20.51
C ASN A 72 2.78 10.04 19.99
N VAL A 73 2.39 9.29 18.96
CA VAL A 73 1.06 9.35 18.36
C VAL A 73 0.49 7.94 18.31
N GLU A 74 -0.70 7.76 18.88
CA GLU A 74 -1.43 6.50 18.82
C GLU A 74 -2.24 6.43 17.53
N LEU A 75 -2.08 5.32 16.78
CA LEU A 75 -2.90 5.04 15.62
C LEU A 75 -4.36 4.88 16.00
N LYS A 76 -5.24 5.70 15.42
CA LYS A 76 -6.69 5.57 15.62
C LYS A 76 -7.30 4.45 14.79
N PHE A 77 -6.62 4.02 13.73
CA PHE A 77 -7.08 2.98 12.82
C PHE A 77 -5.91 2.26 12.18
N SER A 78 -6.03 0.95 12.02
CA SER A 78 -5.15 0.12 11.18
C SER A 78 -6.03 -0.89 10.44
N PRO A 79 -5.88 -1.03 9.11
CA PRO A 79 -6.58 -2.06 8.38
C PRO A 79 -6.00 -3.45 8.72
N ASN A 80 -6.80 -4.51 8.55
CA ASN A 80 -6.30 -5.87 8.70
C ASN A 80 -5.22 -6.19 7.66
N PHE A 81 -5.36 -5.66 6.46
CA PHE A 81 -4.41 -5.82 5.38
C PHE A 81 -3.89 -4.46 4.95
N TYR A 82 -2.57 -4.34 4.82
CA TYR A 82 -1.95 -3.10 4.37
C TYR A 82 -1.21 -3.33 3.06
N THR A 83 -1.21 -2.37 2.14
CA THR A 83 -0.40 -2.46 0.92
C THR A 83 0.28 -1.16 0.57
N ILE A 84 1.43 -1.25 -0.08
CA ILE A 84 2.17 -0.11 -0.61
C ILE A 84 3.04 -0.59 -1.78
N LEU A 85 2.76 -0.08 -2.98
CA LEU A 85 3.56 -0.39 -4.17
C LEU A 85 4.60 0.70 -4.46
N GLY A 86 4.37 1.95 -4.05
CA GLY A 86 5.34 3.04 -4.26
C GLY A 86 6.66 2.76 -3.53
N ILE A 87 7.79 2.92 -4.21
CA ILE A 87 9.11 2.77 -3.59
C ILE A 87 9.55 4.01 -2.81
N ASP A 88 9.05 5.19 -3.19
CA ASP A 88 9.50 6.47 -2.62
C ASP A 88 9.14 6.59 -1.13
N GLN A 89 8.07 5.92 -0.70
CA GLN A 89 7.66 5.83 0.70
C GLN A 89 8.45 4.77 1.51
N LEU A 90 9.47 4.18 0.91
CA LEU A 90 10.22 3.04 1.48
C LEU A 90 11.74 3.19 1.28
N ASP A 91 12.21 4.38 0.85
CA ASP A 91 13.58 4.62 0.38
C ASP A 91 14.53 5.07 1.51
N SER A 92 14.01 5.41 2.69
CA SER A 92 14.80 5.80 3.86
C SER A 92 14.21 5.32 5.17
N GLU A 93 15.02 5.19 6.22
CA GLU A 93 14.54 4.85 7.57
C GLU A 93 13.46 5.81 8.09
N GLU A 94 13.52 7.08 7.67
CA GLU A 94 12.47 8.05 7.98
C GLU A 94 11.15 7.66 7.30
N ASP A 95 11.18 7.36 6.00
CA ASP A 95 9.97 6.94 5.27
C ASP A 95 9.37 5.64 5.87
N LEU A 96 10.25 4.70 6.22
CA LEU A 96 9.89 3.45 6.88
C LEU A 96 9.25 3.69 8.26
N SER A 97 9.71 4.70 9.00
CA SER A 97 9.18 5.01 10.33
C SER A 97 7.70 5.39 10.29
N TYR A 98 7.22 6.01 9.21
CA TYR A 98 5.81 6.37 9.06
C TYR A 98 4.89 5.16 8.88
N ILE A 99 5.36 4.10 8.21
CA ILE A 99 4.53 2.91 7.98
C ILE A 99 4.74 1.83 9.05
N ARG A 100 5.83 1.88 9.81
CA ARG A 100 6.15 0.85 10.81
C ARG A 100 5.02 0.62 11.82
N PRO A 101 4.32 1.65 12.34
CA PRO A 101 3.15 1.44 13.20
C PRO A 101 2.04 0.63 12.53
N VAL A 102 1.68 0.91 11.26
CA VAL A 102 0.63 0.13 10.58
C VAL A 102 1.07 -1.31 10.34
N LEU A 103 2.36 -1.55 10.04
CA LEU A 103 2.93 -2.89 9.90
C LEU A 103 2.89 -3.69 11.20
N GLU A 104 2.99 -3.03 12.36
CA GLU A 104 2.89 -3.69 13.67
C GLU A 104 1.48 -4.23 13.91
N PHE A 105 0.44 -3.45 13.58
CA PHE A 105 -0.94 -3.80 13.88
C PHE A 105 -1.69 -4.56 12.77
N CYS A 106 -1.27 -4.46 11.51
CA CYS A 106 -1.92 -5.21 10.45
C CYS A 106 -1.66 -6.73 10.60
N GLU A 107 -2.63 -7.52 10.15
CA GLU A 107 -2.52 -8.97 10.08
C GLU A 107 -1.56 -9.38 8.95
N TYR A 108 -1.73 -8.81 7.76
CA TYR A 108 -0.83 -9.02 6.62
C TYR A 108 -0.48 -7.72 5.92
N ALA A 109 0.78 -7.58 5.49
CA ALA A 109 1.22 -6.47 4.68
C ALA A 109 1.70 -6.95 3.31
N PHE A 110 1.32 -6.25 2.24
CA PHE A 110 1.68 -6.54 0.86
C PHE A 110 2.53 -5.39 0.33
N ILE A 111 3.84 -5.54 0.38
CA ILE A 111 4.81 -4.44 0.20
C ILE A 111 5.60 -4.64 -1.09
N ASN A 112 5.98 -3.54 -1.73
CA ASN A 112 6.83 -3.60 -2.92
C ASN A 112 8.08 -4.46 -2.66
N ARG A 113 8.25 -5.47 -3.51
CA ARG A 113 9.36 -6.44 -3.44
C ARG A 113 10.74 -5.79 -3.33
N LEU A 114 10.97 -4.65 -3.98
CA LEU A 114 12.29 -4.01 -4.03
C LEU A 114 12.83 -3.61 -2.65
N VAL A 115 11.95 -3.45 -1.65
CA VAL A 115 12.33 -3.14 -0.27
C VAL A 115 11.99 -4.27 0.72
N TYR A 116 11.43 -5.38 0.24
CA TYR A 116 11.01 -6.52 1.05
C TYR A 116 12.08 -7.08 2.02
N PRO A 117 13.38 -7.14 1.67
CA PRO A 117 14.41 -7.65 2.59
C PRO A 117 14.51 -6.90 3.92
N ALA A 118 13.93 -5.70 4.04
CA ALA A 118 13.97 -4.87 5.23
C ALA A 118 12.93 -5.24 6.31
N TYR A 119 12.05 -6.22 6.08
CA TYR A 119 10.90 -6.47 6.95
C TYR A 119 10.78 -7.89 7.49
N ASP A 120 9.97 -8.04 8.54
CA ASP A 120 9.53 -9.30 9.12
C ASP A 120 8.80 -10.16 8.07
N LYS A 121 9.35 -11.34 7.80
CA LYS A 121 8.93 -12.20 6.68
C LYS A 121 7.71 -13.06 7.01
N ASP A 122 7.27 -13.08 8.27
CA ASP A 122 6.19 -13.99 8.68
C ASP A 122 4.80 -13.44 8.35
N LYS A 123 4.65 -12.12 8.28
CA LYS A 123 3.38 -11.45 7.91
C LYS A 123 3.46 -10.44 6.78
N VAL A 124 4.65 -10.20 6.23
CA VAL A 124 4.85 -9.34 5.06
C VAL A 124 5.00 -10.21 3.82
N TYR A 125 4.33 -9.82 2.74
CA TYR A 125 4.34 -10.48 1.44
C TYR A 125 4.86 -9.51 0.37
N ALA A 126 5.83 -9.97 -0.41
CA ALA A 126 6.42 -9.21 -1.51
C ALA A 126 5.48 -9.18 -2.71
N ILE A 127 5.12 -7.99 -3.19
CA ILE A 127 4.34 -7.79 -4.41
C ILE A 127 5.11 -6.98 -5.45
N HIS A 128 4.91 -7.27 -6.74
CA HIS A 128 5.50 -6.51 -7.84
C HIS A 128 4.75 -6.75 -9.16
N SER A 129 4.86 -5.81 -10.09
CA SER A 129 4.33 -5.94 -11.47
C SER A 129 5.24 -6.72 -12.43
N ILE A 130 6.32 -7.31 -11.92
CA ILE A 130 7.24 -8.14 -12.69
C ILE A 130 7.00 -9.55 -12.20
N ASN A 131 6.67 -10.45 -13.14
CA ASN A 131 6.51 -11.84 -12.82
C ASN A 131 7.86 -12.41 -12.37
N HIS A 132 7.90 -12.92 -11.15
CA HIS A 132 9.15 -13.33 -10.53
C HIS A 132 9.73 -14.63 -11.11
N GLU A 133 8.90 -15.53 -11.62
CA GLU A 133 9.42 -16.77 -12.24
C GLU A 133 10.08 -16.48 -13.59
N THR A 134 9.53 -15.53 -14.35
CA THR A 134 9.93 -15.29 -15.75
C THR A 134 10.76 -14.03 -15.94
N GLY A 135 10.82 -13.14 -14.94
CA GLY A 135 11.44 -11.82 -15.04
C GLY A 135 10.72 -10.87 -16.02
N LYS A 136 9.60 -11.29 -16.63
CA LYS A 136 8.86 -10.49 -17.59
C LYS A 136 7.93 -9.54 -16.85
N ARG A 137 7.91 -8.28 -17.27
CA ARG A 137 6.87 -7.34 -16.82
C ARG A 137 5.51 -7.92 -17.15
N ALA A 138 4.57 -7.67 -16.26
CA ALA A 138 3.16 -7.77 -16.59
C ALA A 138 2.93 -7.06 -17.93
N ASN A 139 2.37 -7.77 -18.92
CA ASN A 139 1.97 -7.15 -20.17
C ASN A 139 1.05 -5.96 -19.80
N PRO A 140 1.24 -4.75 -20.36
CA PRO A 140 0.43 -3.58 -20.02
C PRO A 140 -1.08 -3.75 -20.29
N LYS A 141 -1.48 -4.82 -21.00
CA LYS A 141 -2.87 -5.29 -21.12
C LYS A 141 -3.27 -6.32 -20.05
N GLN A 142 -2.46 -6.57 -19.02
CA GLN A 142 -2.72 -7.60 -18.02
C GLN A 142 -3.89 -7.21 -17.13
N THR A 143 -4.99 -7.86 -17.50
CA THR A 143 -6.13 -8.27 -16.70
C THR A 143 -5.78 -8.61 -15.27
N PHE A 144 -6.76 -8.42 -14.42
CA PHE A 144 -6.81 -8.80 -13.01
C PHE A 144 -5.99 -10.07 -12.71
N SER A 145 -4.98 -9.97 -11.85
CA SER A 145 -4.20 -11.14 -11.43
C SER A 145 -4.97 -11.94 -10.38
N PHE A 146 -5.12 -13.23 -10.64
CA PHE A 146 -5.59 -14.20 -9.66
C PHE A 146 -4.46 -14.72 -8.76
N GLU A 147 -3.20 -14.40 -9.09
CA GLU A 147 -2.01 -14.75 -8.30
C GLU A 147 -1.15 -13.49 -8.05
N PRO A 148 -1.65 -12.50 -7.26
CA PRO A 148 -1.00 -11.20 -7.07
C PRO A 148 0.39 -11.28 -6.42
N LEU A 149 0.66 -12.34 -5.65
CA LEU A 149 1.98 -12.61 -5.07
C LEU A 149 3.00 -13.11 -6.10
N LYS A 150 2.51 -13.58 -7.26
CA LYS A 150 3.35 -13.99 -8.40
C LYS A 150 3.64 -12.84 -9.34
N THR A 151 2.61 -12.12 -9.73
CA THR A 151 2.68 -10.89 -10.51
C THR A 151 1.40 -10.10 -10.31
N LEU A 152 1.53 -8.80 -10.06
CA LEU A 152 0.39 -7.88 -10.07
C LEU A 152 0.07 -7.41 -11.48
N GLY A 153 -1.22 -7.34 -11.79
CA GLY A 153 -1.72 -6.43 -12.81
C GLY A 153 -1.64 -5.00 -12.29
N ILE A 154 -0.99 -4.11 -13.03
CA ILE A 154 -0.94 -2.69 -12.69
C ILE A 154 -2.07 -1.96 -13.43
N GLY A 155 -2.92 -1.28 -12.65
CA GLY A 155 -3.93 -0.36 -13.16
C GLY A 155 -3.51 1.08 -12.89
N TYR A 156 -4.43 2.02 -13.09
CA TYR A 156 -4.20 3.44 -12.79
C TYR A 156 -4.25 3.77 -11.29
N THR A 157 -4.80 2.87 -10.45
CA THR A 157 -5.02 3.14 -9.02
C THR A 157 -4.59 1.97 -8.14
N ASN A 158 -4.14 2.26 -6.91
CA ASN A 158 -3.84 1.23 -5.90
C ASN A 158 -5.07 0.38 -5.54
N THR A 159 -6.27 0.91 -5.75
CA THR A 159 -7.53 0.14 -5.64
C THR A 159 -7.52 -1.11 -6.51
N TYR A 160 -6.96 -1.04 -7.72
CA TYR A 160 -6.88 -2.21 -8.59
C TYR A 160 -5.97 -3.33 -8.03
N ILE A 161 -4.90 -2.95 -7.34
CA ILE A 161 -3.98 -3.88 -6.67
C ILE A 161 -4.66 -4.49 -5.45
N MET A 162 -5.32 -3.66 -4.64
CA MET A 162 -6.07 -4.12 -3.46
C MET A 162 -7.17 -5.13 -3.84
N LEU A 163 -7.88 -4.94 -4.95
CA LEU A 163 -8.88 -5.90 -5.42
C LEU A 163 -8.27 -7.28 -5.72
N GLN A 164 -7.10 -7.32 -6.36
CA GLN A 164 -6.40 -8.59 -6.68
C GLN A 164 -5.95 -9.30 -5.40
N ILE A 165 -5.43 -8.54 -4.42
CA ILE A 165 -5.05 -9.07 -3.11
C ILE A 165 -6.27 -9.64 -2.38
N MET A 166 -7.37 -8.88 -2.30
CA MET A 166 -8.58 -9.33 -1.61
C MET A 166 -9.19 -10.57 -2.27
N TYR A 167 -9.16 -10.66 -3.61
CA TYR A 167 -9.56 -11.87 -4.31
C TYR A 167 -8.69 -13.07 -3.92
N TYR A 168 -7.36 -12.92 -3.92
CA TYR A 168 -6.43 -13.98 -3.54
C TYR A 168 -6.65 -14.47 -2.10
N LEU A 169 -7.04 -13.56 -1.20
CA LEU A 169 -7.41 -13.89 0.17
C LEU A 169 -8.76 -14.62 0.31
N GLY A 170 -9.55 -14.74 -0.77
CA GLY A 170 -10.82 -15.47 -0.81
C GLY A 170 -12.08 -14.61 -0.70
N PHE A 171 -11.95 -13.28 -0.63
CA PHE A 171 -13.12 -12.41 -0.53
C PHE A 171 -13.92 -12.42 -1.83
N THR A 172 -15.21 -12.78 -1.74
CA THR A 172 -16.14 -12.80 -2.88
C THR A 172 -17.12 -11.63 -2.87
N LYS A 173 -17.20 -10.90 -1.75
CA LYS A 173 -18.00 -9.68 -1.58
C LYS A 173 -17.14 -8.60 -0.93
N LEU A 174 -17.09 -7.43 -1.58
CA LEU A 174 -16.35 -6.28 -1.09
C LEU A 174 -17.25 -5.05 -1.02
N TYR A 175 -17.18 -4.32 0.08
CA TYR A 175 -17.56 -2.91 0.12
C TYR A 175 -16.34 -2.06 -0.22
N ILE A 176 -16.58 -0.92 -0.86
CA ILE A 176 -15.53 0.03 -1.24
C ILE A 176 -15.90 1.41 -0.68
N VAL A 177 -14.96 2.05 0.00
CA VAL A 177 -15.10 3.41 0.54
C VAL A 177 -13.90 4.27 0.15
N GLY A 178 -14.08 5.60 0.10
CA GLY A 178 -13.01 6.53 -0.27
C GLY A 178 -12.55 6.40 -1.73
N LEU A 179 -13.37 5.81 -2.61
CA LEU A 179 -13.07 5.69 -4.04
C LEU A 179 -13.86 6.74 -4.81
N ASP A 180 -13.37 7.98 -4.80
CA ASP A 180 -14.07 9.11 -5.42
C ASP A 180 -13.82 9.20 -6.94
N ASN A 181 -12.62 8.82 -7.40
CA ASN A 181 -12.15 8.97 -8.79
C ASN A 181 -12.34 10.39 -9.38
N ASP A 182 -12.54 11.39 -8.51
CA ASP A 182 -12.67 12.79 -8.86
C ASP A 182 -11.38 13.52 -8.50
N TYR A 183 -10.62 13.89 -9.52
CA TYR A 183 -9.36 14.59 -9.41
C TYR A 183 -9.58 16.07 -9.73
N GLY A 184 -10.41 16.73 -8.91
CA GLY A 184 -10.69 18.16 -9.04
C GLY A 184 -9.42 18.99 -9.20
N ALA A 185 -9.55 20.24 -9.67
CA ALA A 185 -8.40 21.07 -10.01
C ALA A 185 -7.52 21.46 -8.79
N ASP A 186 -8.03 21.33 -7.56
CA ASP A 186 -7.26 21.59 -6.35
C ASP A 186 -6.50 20.33 -5.93
N PRO A 187 -5.16 20.28 -6.08
CA PRO A 187 -4.38 19.12 -5.68
C PRO A 187 -4.52 18.78 -4.19
N ASN A 188 -4.91 19.74 -3.34
CA ASN A 188 -5.10 19.52 -1.89
C ASN A 188 -6.39 18.77 -1.54
N GLN A 189 -7.27 18.54 -2.52
CA GLN A 189 -8.53 17.84 -2.33
C GLN A 189 -8.56 16.47 -3.00
N LEU A 190 -7.42 15.95 -3.47
CA LEU A 190 -7.34 14.62 -4.09
C LEU A 190 -7.45 13.47 -3.08
N HIS A 191 -7.17 13.73 -1.81
CA HIS A 191 -7.16 12.74 -0.74
C HIS A 191 -7.94 13.20 0.49
N TYR A 192 -8.24 12.25 1.38
CA TYR A 192 -8.83 12.53 2.68
C TYR A 192 -7.86 13.25 3.63
N TYR A 193 -6.56 13.14 3.42
CA TYR A 193 -5.51 13.85 4.13
C TYR A 193 -5.00 15.06 3.33
N LYS A 194 -4.36 16.01 4.01
CA LYS A 194 -3.69 17.15 3.37
C LYS A 194 -2.42 16.67 2.67
N ASN A 195 -2.05 17.32 1.56
CA ASN A 195 -0.78 17.05 0.91
C ASN A 195 0.37 17.53 1.79
N ASP A 196 1.14 16.56 2.30
CA ASP A 196 2.31 16.82 3.11
C ASP A 196 3.56 16.20 2.45
N PRO A 197 4.62 16.97 2.23
CA PRO A 197 5.89 16.46 1.73
C PRO A 197 6.60 15.44 2.63
N ARG A 198 6.11 15.15 3.83
CA ARG A 198 6.57 14.01 4.64
C ARG A 198 5.96 12.70 4.18
N PHE A 199 4.70 12.74 3.74
CA PHE A 199 3.91 11.53 3.45
C PHE A 199 3.66 11.28 1.95
N ALA A 200 3.99 12.22 1.06
CA ALA A 200 3.63 12.04 -0.36
C ALA A 200 4.28 10.82 -1.01
N CYS A 201 3.49 10.13 -1.84
CA CYS A 201 3.83 8.92 -2.60
C CYS A 201 4.14 9.21 -4.08
N GLU A 202 4.15 10.49 -4.50
CA GLU A 202 4.36 10.87 -5.88
C GLU A 202 5.47 11.92 -6.06
N PRO A 203 6.17 11.89 -7.21
CA PRO A 203 7.01 12.98 -7.65
C PRO A 203 6.13 14.10 -8.22
N TYR A 204 5.25 14.70 -7.42
CA TYR A 204 4.69 16.00 -7.78
C TYR A 204 5.81 17.04 -7.67
N MET A 205 6.55 17.18 -8.77
CA MET A 205 7.49 18.26 -9.09
C MET A 205 8.43 18.73 -7.96
N GLY A 206 9.21 17.83 -7.34
CA GLY A 206 10.29 18.32 -6.46
C GLY A 206 11.21 17.31 -5.81
N ARG A 207 10.72 16.16 -5.32
CA ARG A 207 11.56 15.26 -4.51
C ARG A 207 12.63 14.50 -5.30
N THR A 208 12.37 14.12 -6.55
CA THR A 208 13.37 13.44 -7.40
C THR A 208 14.48 14.37 -7.91
N ALA A 209 14.25 15.70 -7.92
CA ALA A 209 15.25 16.68 -8.33
C ALA A 209 16.25 16.99 -7.22
N HIS A 210 15.83 17.04 -5.95
CA HIS A 210 16.71 17.42 -4.83
C HIS A 210 17.70 16.32 -4.41
N ARG A 211 17.34 15.03 -4.49
CA ARG A 211 18.26 13.94 -4.11
C ARG A 211 19.27 13.54 -5.20
N ARG A 212 19.05 13.92 -6.47
CA ARG A 212 20.00 13.65 -7.57
C ARG A 212 21.13 14.69 -7.69
N GLY A 213 21.14 15.72 -6.85
CA GLY A 213 22.04 16.87 -6.97
C GLY A 213 23.24 16.93 -6.01
N SER A 214 23.38 16.01 -5.05
CA SER A 214 24.34 16.22 -3.94
C SER A 214 25.36 15.09 -3.72
N ASN A 215 25.69 14.30 -4.75
CA ASN A 215 26.88 13.44 -4.77
C ASN A 215 27.39 13.27 -6.21
N MET A 216 27.88 14.37 -6.78
CA MET A 216 28.88 14.35 -7.86
C MET A 216 29.93 15.41 -7.52
N VAL A 217 30.80 15.06 -6.56
CA VAL A 217 32.23 15.39 -6.55
C VAL A 217 32.95 14.15 -6.05
#